data_AF-A0A932C7I6-F1
#
_entry.id   AF-A0A932C7I6-F1
#
_cell.length_a   1.000
_cell.length_b   1.000
_cell.length_c   1.000
_cell.angle_alpha   90.00
_cell.angle_beta   90.00
_cell.angle_gamma   90.00
#
_symmetry.space_group_name_H-M   'P 1'
#
loop_
_entity.id
_entity.type
_entity.pdbx_description
1 polymer ?
#
loop_
_entity_poly.entity_id
_entity_poly.type
_entity_poly.pdbx_seq_one_letter_code
_entity_poly.pdbx_strand_id
1 'polypeptide(L)'
;MTSLRNNFARSGLVGLTLLAGFLLAGAAQPERKQYRTFVRGNLLARGPIQPNGEARFVSLSIGQPQKPLDAENSFFIRLASGQALESADFTVERIAALAGANKLALAKSDWGRAVVEYSFEGMVFVFQTERCVSFRANSVQLPNKVYAPEIGSPNSNAFYKMPLTRAQLEMIFGPAEEIRDRNSL
;
A
#
# COMPACT_ATOMS: atom_id res chain seq x y z
N MET A 1 -28.10 -53.53 -60.62
CA MET A 1 -29.00 -53.06 -61.70
C MET A 1 -30.31 -52.63 -61.08
N THR A 2 -30.73 -51.38 -61.35
CA THR A 2 -32.10 -50.81 -61.22
C THR A 2 -32.75 -50.79 -59.82
N SER A 3 -33.38 -49.72 -59.33
CA SER A 3 -33.81 -48.46 -59.95
C SER A 3 -34.10 -47.43 -58.85
N LEU A 4 -33.63 -46.20 -59.05
CA LEU A 4 -34.20 -44.99 -58.47
C LEU A 4 -35.67 -44.85 -58.89
N ARG A 5 -36.54 -44.34 -58.00
CA ARG A 5 -37.56 -43.33 -58.36
C ARG A 5 -37.84 -42.40 -57.19
N ASN A 6 -37.59 -41.12 -57.48
CA ASN A 6 -37.96 -39.93 -56.73
C ASN A 6 -39.47 -39.83 -56.51
N ASN A 7 -39.87 -39.15 -55.43
CA ASN A 7 -40.95 -38.18 -55.54
C ASN A 7 -40.62 -36.89 -54.78
N PHE A 8 -40.76 -35.80 -55.53
CA PHE A 8 -40.62 -34.39 -55.21
C PHE A 8 -41.57 -33.97 -54.08
N ALA A 9 -41.10 -33.27 -53.05
CA ALA A 9 -40.90 -31.81 -52.95
C ALA A 9 -42.17 -31.03 -52.54
N ARG A 10 -41.96 -30.17 -51.52
CA ARG A 10 -42.70 -28.95 -51.05
C ARG A 10 -42.80 -29.03 -49.52
N SER A 11 -42.60 -28.01 -48.69
CA SER A 11 -42.21 -26.60 -48.79
C SER A 11 -42.14 -26.10 -47.33
N GLY A 12 -41.30 -25.10 -47.04
CA GLY A 12 -41.23 -24.40 -45.75
C GLY A 12 -39.93 -24.69 -45.02
N LEU A 13 -38.83 -23.96 -45.23
CA LEU A 13 -38.58 -22.56 -44.84
C LEU A 13 -38.94 -22.27 -43.37
N VAL A 14 -37.95 -21.68 -42.70
CA VAL A 14 -37.96 -20.97 -41.41
C VAL A 14 -37.59 -21.82 -40.18
N GLY A 15 -36.37 -21.59 -39.69
CA GLY A 15 -35.95 -22.06 -38.37
C GLY A 15 -34.45 -22.05 -38.12
N LEU A 16 -33.73 -21.06 -38.66
CA LEU A 16 -32.32 -20.83 -38.33
C LEU A 16 -32.22 -20.22 -36.93
N THR A 17 -32.38 -21.03 -35.87
CA THR A 17 -31.98 -20.63 -34.52
C THR A 17 -30.53 -21.04 -34.29
N LEU A 18 -29.63 -20.12 -34.63
CA LEU A 18 -28.32 -20.03 -33.98
C LEU A 18 -28.56 -19.98 -32.47
N LEU A 19 -28.31 -21.07 -31.75
CA LEU A 19 -28.00 -20.98 -30.33
C LEU A 19 -26.52 -20.59 -30.21
N ALA A 20 -26.26 -19.31 -30.50
CA ALA A 20 -25.09 -18.60 -29.99
C ALA A 20 -25.31 -18.35 -28.49
N GLY A 21 -25.14 -19.40 -27.68
CA GLY A 21 -25.19 -19.35 -26.22
C GLY A 21 -23.81 -19.29 -25.57
N PHE A 22 -22.77 -19.04 -26.35
CA PHE A 22 -21.42 -18.78 -25.86
C PHE A 22 -21.07 -17.35 -26.25
N LEU A 23 -21.03 -16.46 -25.24
CA LEU A 23 -20.27 -15.21 -25.13
C LEU A 23 -21.12 -14.17 -24.36
N LEU A 24 -20.54 -13.67 -23.27
CA LEU A 24 -20.94 -12.50 -22.45
C LEU A 24 -21.81 -12.76 -21.21
N ALA A 25 -21.18 -13.18 -20.11
CA ALA A 25 -21.35 -12.56 -18.79
C ALA A 25 -20.40 -13.24 -17.79
N GLY A 26 -19.32 -12.55 -17.44
CA GLY A 26 -18.30 -13.08 -16.54
C GLY A 26 -16.88 -12.66 -16.89
N ALA A 27 -16.68 -11.63 -17.71
CA ALA A 27 -15.50 -10.80 -17.51
C ALA A 27 -15.66 -10.22 -16.11
N ALA A 28 -14.98 -10.80 -15.11
CA ALA A 28 -14.86 -10.20 -13.80
C ALA A 28 -14.42 -8.77 -14.03
N GLN A 29 -15.34 -7.81 -13.84
CA GLN A 29 -14.97 -6.41 -13.90
C GLN A 29 -13.81 -6.25 -12.92
N PRO A 30 -12.72 -5.55 -13.31
CA PRO A 30 -11.65 -5.27 -12.36
C PRO A 30 -12.31 -4.60 -11.16
N GLU A 31 -12.26 -5.29 -10.02
CA GLU A 31 -12.84 -4.78 -8.78
C GLU A 31 -12.12 -3.46 -8.50
N ARG A 32 -12.85 -2.34 -8.65
CA ARG A 32 -12.30 -1.02 -8.39
C ARG A 32 -11.93 -0.97 -6.91
N LYS A 33 -10.65 -1.19 -6.61
CA LYS A 33 -10.16 -1.09 -5.24
C LYS A 33 -10.27 0.38 -4.83
N GLN A 34 -11.19 0.66 -3.92
CA GLN A 34 -11.29 1.98 -3.34
C GLN A 34 -10.23 2.10 -2.25
N TYR A 35 -9.52 3.22 -2.23
CA TYR A 35 -8.48 3.51 -1.25
C TYR A 35 -8.86 4.74 -0.44
N ARG A 36 -8.60 4.67 0.87
CA ARG A 36 -8.68 5.82 1.77
C ARG A 36 -7.28 6.28 2.13
N THR A 37 -7.11 7.60 2.18
CA THR A 37 -5.90 8.27 2.66
C THR A 37 -6.24 9.08 3.90
N PHE A 38 -5.52 8.81 4.97
CA PHE A 38 -5.51 9.59 6.21
C PHE A 38 -4.37 10.60 6.11
N VAL A 39 -4.67 11.88 6.33
CA VAL A 39 -3.72 12.98 6.25
C VAL A 39 -3.64 13.70 7.59
N ARG A 40 -2.42 13.92 8.08
CA ARG A 40 -2.16 14.76 9.25
C ARG A 40 -0.77 15.38 9.15
N GLY A 41 -0.68 16.69 9.02
CA GLY A 41 0.60 17.37 8.86
C GLY A 41 1.36 16.86 7.63
N ASN A 42 2.51 16.23 7.85
CA ASN A 42 3.32 15.57 6.81
C ASN A 42 3.13 14.05 6.74
N LEU A 43 2.21 13.50 7.53
CA LEU A 43 1.86 12.08 7.52
C LEU A 43 0.76 11.81 6.49
N LEU A 44 0.99 10.77 5.70
CA LEU A 44 0.04 10.15 4.78
C LEU A 44 -0.02 8.66 5.07
N ALA A 45 -1.18 8.15 5.47
CA ALA A 45 -1.42 6.72 5.57
C ALA A 45 -2.47 6.31 4.55
N ARG A 46 -2.23 5.24 3.79
CA ARG A 46 -3.11 4.78 2.71
C ARG A 46 -3.47 3.30 2.86
N GLY A 47 -4.73 2.97 2.62
CA GLY A 47 -5.25 1.62 2.74
C GLY A 47 -6.46 1.33 1.87
N PRO A 48 -6.68 0.07 1.46
CA PRO A 48 -7.92 -0.32 0.82
C PRO A 48 -9.11 -0.14 1.78
N ILE A 49 -10.23 0.33 1.24
CA ILE A 49 -11.52 0.37 1.92
C ILE A 49 -12.12 -1.03 1.86
N GLN A 50 -12.49 -1.55 3.01
CA GLN A 50 -13.13 -2.85 3.20
C GLN A 50 -14.64 -2.76 2.93
N PRO A 51 -15.33 -3.89 2.72
CA PRO A 51 -16.78 -3.89 2.48
C PRO A 51 -17.62 -3.22 3.59
N ASN A 52 -17.11 -3.17 4.82
CA ASN A 52 -17.75 -2.48 5.95
C ASN A 52 -17.56 -0.94 5.92
N GLY A 53 -16.88 -0.39 4.91
CA GLY A 53 -16.60 1.04 4.77
C GLY A 53 -15.37 1.54 5.55
N GLU A 54 -14.73 0.69 6.34
CA GLU A 54 -13.49 1.02 7.06
C GLU A 54 -12.26 0.79 6.19
N ALA A 55 -11.17 1.50 6.47
CA ALA A 55 -9.90 1.31 5.77
C ALA A 55 -8.88 0.58 6.65
N ARG A 56 -8.10 -0.31 6.04
CA ARG A 56 -6.91 -0.93 6.65
C ARG A 56 -5.67 -0.31 6.04
N PHE A 57 -5.00 0.58 6.78
CA PHE A 57 -3.87 1.37 6.29
C PHE A 57 -2.60 0.50 6.18
N VAL A 58 -2.30 0.03 4.97
CA VAL A 58 -1.16 -0.84 4.65
C VAL A 58 0.13 -0.08 4.35
N SER A 59 0.04 1.22 4.10
CA SER A 59 1.16 2.10 3.81
C SER A 59 1.09 3.34 4.70
N LEU A 60 2.23 3.77 5.21
CA LEU A 60 2.41 4.98 6.00
C LEU A 60 3.68 5.68 5.50
N SER A 61 3.58 6.98 5.25
CA SER A 61 4.69 7.83 4.84
C SER A 61 4.64 9.10 5.67
N ILE A 62 5.79 9.51 6.20
CA ILE A 62 5.95 10.77 6.92
C ILE A 62 7.13 11.50 6.30
N GLY A 63 6.90 12.76 5.93
CA GLY A 63 7.89 13.59 5.25
C GLY A 63 7.76 13.50 3.73
N GLN A 64 7.67 14.68 3.11
CA GLN A 64 7.71 14.91 1.67
C GLN A 64 8.64 16.11 1.37
N PRO A 65 9.16 16.29 0.14
CA PRO A 65 10.13 17.35 -0.15
C PRO A 65 9.71 18.76 0.31
N GLN A 66 8.42 19.07 0.27
CA GLN A 66 7.86 20.36 0.68
C GLN A 66 7.59 20.46 2.19
N LYS A 67 7.50 19.31 2.89
CA LYS A 67 7.26 19.22 4.33
C LYS A 67 8.01 18.00 4.89
N PRO A 68 9.32 18.10 5.14
CA PRO A 68 10.16 16.98 5.60
C PRO A 68 9.68 16.38 6.92
N LEU A 69 10.22 15.21 7.25
CA LEU A 69 10.10 14.57 8.56
C LEU A 69 10.78 15.45 9.62
N ASP A 70 10.03 16.42 10.14
CA ASP A 70 10.49 17.28 11.22
C ASP A 70 9.82 16.84 12.53
N ALA A 71 10.46 17.11 13.67
CA ALA A 71 10.11 16.63 15.01
C ALA A 71 8.72 17.08 15.53
N GLU A 72 7.83 17.56 14.66
CA GLU A 72 6.44 17.90 14.96
C GLU A 72 5.63 16.69 15.46
N ASN A 73 6.02 15.46 15.07
CA ASN A 73 5.38 14.22 15.51
C ASN A 73 6.43 13.23 15.99
N SER A 74 6.65 13.12 17.30
CA SER A 74 7.42 11.99 17.87
C SER A 74 6.61 10.71 17.73
N PHE A 75 7.22 9.69 17.15
CA PHE A 75 6.68 8.34 17.10
C PHE A 75 7.79 7.33 17.33
N PHE A 76 7.37 6.12 17.67
CA PHE A 76 8.27 5.01 17.92
C PHE A 76 8.04 3.93 16.87
N ILE A 77 9.10 3.26 16.50
CA ILE A 77 9.04 2.00 15.74
C ILE A 77 9.59 0.87 16.59
N ARG A 78 9.09 -0.34 16.40
CA ARG A 78 9.65 -1.54 17.03
C ARG A 78 10.20 -2.48 15.96
N LEU A 79 11.48 -2.80 16.12
CA LEU A 79 12.20 -3.73 15.26
C LEU A 79 11.83 -5.17 15.58
N ALA A 80 12.12 -6.09 14.66
CA ALA A 80 11.93 -7.52 14.89
C ALA A 80 12.74 -8.06 16.08
N SER A 81 13.83 -7.40 16.47
CA SER A 81 14.60 -7.69 17.68
C SER A 81 13.88 -7.35 18.99
N GLY A 82 12.74 -6.65 18.92
CA GLY A 82 12.03 -6.10 20.07
C GLY A 82 12.51 -4.71 20.51
N GLN A 83 13.62 -4.22 19.94
CA GLN A 83 14.12 -2.88 20.23
C GLN A 83 13.15 -1.81 19.70
N ALA A 84 12.83 -0.83 20.54
CA ALA A 84 12.09 0.36 20.14
C ALA A 84 13.05 1.51 19.80
N LEU A 85 12.71 2.28 18.77
CA LEU A 85 13.45 3.47 18.34
C LEU A 85 12.49 4.65 18.25
N GLU A 86 12.85 5.77 18.84
CA GLU A 86 12.14 7.03 18.65
C GLU A 86 12.54 7.68 17.33
N SER A 87 11.62 8.42 16.71
CA SER A 87 11.90 9.14 15.46
C SER A 87 13.02 10.17 15.58
N ALA A 88 13.25 10.73 16.78
CA ALA A 88 14.38 11.62 17.05
C ALA A 88 15.74 10.91 16.96
N ASP A 89 15.77 9.59 17.09
CA ASP A 89 16.98 8.76 17.07
C ASP A 89 17.33 8.24 15.66
N PHE A 90 16.58 8.64 14.62
CA PHE A 90 16.83 8.20 13.24
C PHE A 90 18.03 8.94 12.65
N THR A 91 19.24 8.59 13.10
CA THR A 91 20.50 9.08 12.53
C THR A 91 21.02 8.17 11.42
N VAL A 92 21.82 8.71 10.49
CA VAL A 92 22.41 7.91 9.39
C VAL A 92 23.18 6.73 9.95
N GLU A 93 24.04 6.94 10.93
CA GLU A 93 24.87 5.89 11.54
C GLU A 93 24.02 4.77 12.15
N ARG A 94 23.03 5.13 12.96
CA ARG A 94 22.18 4.15 13.66
C ARG A 94 21.34 3.34 12.68
N ILE A 95 20.72 4.01 11.72
CA ILE A 95 19.89 3.35 10.72
C ILE A 95 20.75 2.52 9.75
N ALA A 96 21.95 2.97 9.38
CA ALA A 96 22.88 2.19 8.57
C ALA A 96 23.33 0.91 9.29
N ALA A 97 23.63 0.98 10.60
CA ALA A 97 23.99 -0.19 11.40
C ALA A 97 22.86 -1.24 11.44
N LEU A 98 21.60 -0.79 11.50
CA LEU A 98 20.43 -1.67 11.51
C LEU A 98 20.10 -2.24 10.12
N ALA A 99 20.24 -1.42 9.07
CA ALA A 99 19.94 -1.82 7.70
C ALA A 99 20.97 -2.80 7.13
N GLY A 100 22.20 -2.77 7.63
CA GLY A 100 23.32 -3.57 7.12
C GLY A 100 23.59 -3.26 5.65
N ALA A 101 23.54 -4.29 4.80
CA ALA A 101 23.80 -4.14 3.36
C ALA A 101 22.66 -3.46 2.56
N ASN A 102 21.49 -3.21 3.18
CA ASN A 102 20.32 -2.69 2.48
C ASN A 102 20.36 -1.15 2.34
N LYS A 103 21.27 -0.66 1.51
CA LYS A 103 21.48 0.77 1.20
C LYS A 103 21.29 1.02 -0.30
N LEU A 104 20.58 2.09 -0.63
CA LEU A 104 20.45 2.60 -2.00
C LEU A 104 20.82 4.08 -2.04
N ALA A 105 21.80 4.44 -2.87
CA ALA A 105 22.10 5.84 -3.16
C ALA A 105 21.24 6.29 -4.36
N LEU A 106 20.46 7.36 -4.19
CA LEU A 106 19.59 7.85 -5.26
C LEU A 106 20.34 8.87 -6.11
N ALA A 107 20.62 8.52 -7.38
CA ALA A 107 21.25 9.44 -8.33
C ALA A 107 20.35 10.63 -8.70
N LYS A 108 19.02 10.42 -8.68
CA LYS A 108 17.99 11.44 -8.91
C LYS A 108 16.90 11.26 -7.85
N SER A 109 16.71 12.28 -7.02
CA SER A 109 15.73 12.27 -5.93
C SER A 109 14.98 13.60 -5.91
N ASP A 110 13.68 13.54 -5.60
CA ASP A 110 12.86 14.73 -5.38
C ASP A 110 13.32 15.52 -4.13
N TRP A 111 14.13 14.88 -3.27
CA TRP A 111 14.79 15.49 -2.12
C TRP A 111 16.09 16.23 -2.47
N GLY A 112 16.48 16.28 -3.75
CA GLY A 112 17.70 16.96 -4.21
C GLY A 112 18.94 16.06 -4.26
N ARG A 113 20.13 16.66 -4.16
CA ARG A 113 21.42 15.96 -4.27
C ARG A 113 21.83 15.30 -2.94
N ALA A 114 22.68 14.27 -3.02
CA ALA A 114 23.27 13.56 -1.88
C ALA A 114 22.23 12.92 -0.94
N VAL A 115 21.29 12.17 -1.53
CA VAL A 115 20.24 11.44 -0.79
C VAL A 115 20.61 9.96 -0.69
N VAL A 116 20.47 9.42 0.51
CA VAL A 116 20.68 8.00 0.80
C VAL A 116 19.40 7.41 1.36
N GLU A 117 19.00 6.27 0.83
CA GLU A 117 17.91 5.48 1.37
C GLU A 117 18.43 4.21 2.03
N TYR A 118 17.88 3.89 3.20
CA TYR A 118 18.06 2.61 3.87
C TYR A 118 16.71 1.93 4.01
N SER A 119 16.66 0.62 3.76
CA SER A 119 15.41 -0.14 3.82
C SER A 119 15.58 -1.48 4.52
N PHE A 120 14.78 -1.78 5.52
CA PHE A 120 14.77 -3.08 6.20
C PHE A 120 13.43 -3.30 6.89
N GLU A 121 13.04 -4.56 7.06
CA GLU A 121 11.85 -4.95 7.82
C GLU A 121 10.54 -4.27 7.36
N GLY A 122 10.43 -3.90 6.07
CA GLY A 122 9.25 -3.18 5.54
C GLY A 122 9.26 -1.67 5.83
N MET A 123 10.34 -1.15 6.39
CA MET A 123 10.58 0.27 6.64
C MET A 123 11.61 0.83 5.65
N VAL A 124 11.48 2.10 5.31
CA VAL A 124 12.42 2.85 4.47
C VAL A 124 12.67 4.21 5.11
N PHE A 125 13.93 4.58 5.22
CA PHE A 125 14.40 5.84 5.77
C PHE A 125 15.15 6.59 4.67
N VAL A 126 14.81 7.86 4.47
CA VAL A 126 15.46 8.72 3.48
C VAL A 126 16.24 9.78 4.22
N PHE A 127 17.54 9.84 3.94
CA PHE A 127 18.45 10.81 4.50
C PHE A 127 18.91 11.79 3.45
N GLN A 128 18.87 13.08 3.80
CA GLN A 128 19.54 14.13 3.07
C GLN A 128 20.71 14.57 3.96
N THR A 129 21.93 14.34 3.50
CA THR A 129 23.14 14.41 4.33
C THR A 129 23.00 13.55 5.60
N GLU A 130 23.02 14.13 6.80
CA GLU A 130 22.92 13.43 8.09
C GLU A 130 21.50 13.41 8.68
N ARG A 131 20.56 14.10 8.03
CA ARG A 131 19.19 14.28 8.55
C ARG A 131 18.23 13.29 7.91
N CYS A 132 17.48 12.55 8.73
CA CYS A 132 16.35 11.77 8.25
C CYS A 132 15.23 12.73 7.82
N VAL A 133 14.92 12.77 6.53
CA VAL A 133 13.92 13.68 5.94
C VAL A 133 12.63 12.96 5.56
N SER A 134 12.62 11.63 5.50
CA SER A 134 11.41 10.84 5.29
C SER A 134 11.49 9.46 5.94
N PHE A 135 10.36 9.01 6.44
CA PHE A 135 10.15 7.65 6.93
C PHE A 135 8.95 7.04 6.20
N ARG A 136 9.08 5.80 5.73
CA ARG A 136 8.01 5.03 5.11
C ARG A 136 7.92 3.66 5.74
N ALA A 137 6.72 3.16 5.96
CA ALA A 137 6.45 1.82 6.45
C ALA A 137 5.34 1.18 5.60
N ASN A 138 5.56 -0.06 5.18
CA ASN A 138 4.60 -0.81 4.38
C ASN A 138 4.40 -2.21 4.96
N SER A 139 3.13 -2.62 5.03
CA SER A 139 2.76 -4.02 5.21
C SER A 139 2.97 -4.76 3.90
N VAL A 140 4.03 -5.56 3.80
CA VAL A 140 4.40 -6.31 2.59
C VAL A 140 4.10 -7.79 2.80
N GLN A 141 3.15 -8.30 2.02
CA GLN A 141 2.88 -9.73 1.92
C GLN A 141 3.76 -10.34 0.81
N LEU A 142 4.70 -11.19 1.19
CA LEU A 142 5.43 -12.07 0.29
C LEU A 142 4.87 -13.51 0.39
N PRO A 143 5.18 -14.41 -0.55
CA PRO A 143 4.64 -15.77 -0.55
C PRO A 143 4.82 -16.54 0.77
N ASN A 144 5.97 -16.36 1.44
CA ASN A 144 6.32 -17.10 2.66
C ASN A 144 6.53 -16.20 3.89
N LYS A 145 6.30 -14.89 3.78
CA LYS A 145 6.63 -13.94 4.84
C LYS A 145 5.79 -12.69 4.76
N VAL A 146 5.41 -12.16 5.91
CA VAL A 146 4.79 -10.84 6.03
C VAL A 146 5.76 -9.93 6.76
N TYR A 147 6.07 -8.79 6.14
CA TYR A 147 6.68 -7.67 6.84
C TYR A 147 5.54 -6.76 7.29
N ALA A 148 5.36 -6.66 8.60
CA ALA A 148 4.34 -5.81 9.22
C ALA A 148 5.03 -4.91 10.25
N PRO A 149 5.56 -3.74 9.82
CA PRO A 149 6.21 -2.81 10.72
C PRO A 149 5.33 -2.47 11.93
N GLU A 150 5.95 -2.34 13.10
CA GLU A 150 5.28 -1.94 14.34
C GLU A 150 5.52 -0.46 14.61
N ILE A 151 4.45 0.32 14.67
CA ILE A 151 4.46 1.77 14.89
C ILE A 151 3.74 2.09 16.21
N GLY A 152 4.27 3.02 16.99
CA GLY A 152 3.75 3.44 18.29
C GLY A 152 4.01 4.92 18.59
N SER A 153 3.59 5.37 19.78
CA SER A 153 3.64 6.77 20.21
C SER A 153 3.86 6.89 21.73
N PRO A 154 4.50 7.98 22.21
CA PRO A 154 4.77 8.17 23.64
C PRO A 154 3.49 8.25 24.50
N ASN A 155 2.36 8.66 23.92
CA ASN A 155 1.10 8.81 24.67
C ASN A 155 0.40 7.48 24.98
N SER A 156 0.77 6.39 24.29
CA SER A 156 0.09 5.10 24.43
C SER A 156 0.99 3.94 24.85
N ASN A 157 2.31 4.07 24.72
CA ASN A 157 3.27 2.96 24.82
C ASN A 157 2.82 1.68 24.10
N ALA A 158 1.94 1.85 23.10
CA ALA A 158 1.28 0.78 22.39
C ALA A 158 1.84 0.74 20.98
N PHE A 159 2.39 -0.42 20.64
CA PHE A 159 2.93 -0.69 19.32
C PHE A 159 1.92 -1.52 18.54
N TYR A 160 1.62 -1.07 17.32
CA TYR A 160 0.63 -1.69 16.47
C TYR A 160 1.30 -2.16 15.18
N LYS A 161 1.10 -3.43 14.84
CA LYS A 161 1.50 -4.00 13.56
C LYS A 161 0.63 -3.42 12.44
N MET A 162 1.26 -3.02 11.33
CA MET A 162 0.53 -2.72 10.11
C MET A 162 -0.18 -3.97 9.54
N PRO A 163 -1.32 -3.83 8.86
CA PRO A 163 -2.03 -2.58 8.57
C PRO A 163 -2.73 -1.99 9.80
N LEU A 164 -2.73 -0.66 9.91
CA LEU A 164 -3.36 0.05 11.02
C LEU A 164 -4.84 0.35 10.74
N THR A 165 -5.64 0.47 11.79
CA THR A 165 -6.98 1.08 11.71
C THR A 165 -6.90 2.60 11.82
N ARG A 166 -7.99 3.30 11.49
CA ARG A 166 -8.12 4.73 11.77
C ARG A 166 -7.90 5.05 13.25
N ALA A 167 -8.57 4.33 14.15
CA ALA A 167 -8.42 4.55 15.59
C ALA A 167 -6.96 4.38 16.06
N GLN A 168 -6.23 3.40 15.52
CA GLN A 168 -4.81 3.22 15.82
C GLN A 168 -3.95 4.38 15.33
N LEU A 169 -4.19 4.86 14.10
CA LEU A 169 -3.51 6.07 13.61
C LEU A 169 -3.80 7.28 14.49
N GLU A 170 -5.05 7.47 14.91
CA GLU A 170 -5.46 8.59 15.76
C GLU A 170 -4.88 8.48 17.17
N MET A 171 -4.71 7.28 17.71
CA MET A 171 -4.01 7.06 18.99
C MET A 171 -2.52 7.36 18.90
N ILE A 172 -1.87 7.05 17.78
CA ILE A 172 -0.43 7.26 17.60
C ILE A 172 -0.14 8.72 17.32
N PHE A 173 -0.81 9.28 16.30
CA PHE A 173 -0.46 10.56 15.72
C PHE A 173 -1.42 11.68 16.10
N GLY A 174 -2.63 11.38 16.56
CA GLY A 174 -3.73 12.33 16.74
C GLY A 174 -4.74 12.30 15.58
N PRO A 175 -5.85 13.04 15.69
CA PRO A 175 -6.95 13.01 14.70
C PRO A 175 -6.49 13.43 13.30
N ALA A 176 -7.11 12.87 12.25
CA ALA A 176 -6.87 13.32 10.89
C ALA A 176 -7.23 14.81 10.72
N GLU A 177 -6.41 15.51 9.95
CA GLU A 177 -6.78 16.82 9.39
C GLU A 177 -7.70 16.66 8.18
N GLU A 178 -7.47 15.58 7.40
CA GLU A 178 -8.25 15.29 6.20
C GLU A 178 -8.32 13.78 5.94
N ILE A 179 -9.47 13.33 5.41
CA ILE A 179 -9.68 11.97 4.91
C ILE A 179 -10.07 12.06 3.42
N ARG A 180 -9.32 11.37 2.56
CA ARG A 180 -9.52 11.37 1.11
C ARG A 180 -9.82 9.97 0.60
N ASP A 181 -10.92 9.81 -0.12
CA ASP A 181 -11.23 8.56 -0.81
C ASP A 181 -10.93 8.69 -2.31
N ARG A 182 -10.23 7.70 -2.88
CA ARG A 182 -9.93 7.63 -4.31
C ARG A 182 -10.19 6.22 -4.83
N ASN A 183 -10.82 6.15 -6.00
CA ASN A 183 -10.90 4.91 -6.76
C ASN A 183 -9.55 4.66 -7.44
N SER A 184 -8.95 3.48 -7.30
CA SER A 184 -7.95 3.05 -8.28
C SER A 184 -8.68 2.56 -9.53
N LEU A 185 -8.32 3.11 -10.69
CA LEU A 185 -8.72 2.59 -11.99
C LEU A 185 -8.04 1.25 -12.27
#